data_AF-A0A544UCN5-F1
#
_entry.id   AF-A0A544UCN5-F1
#
_cell.length_a   1.000
_cell.length_b   1.000
_cell.length_c   1.000
_cell.angle_alpha   90.00
_cell.angle_beta   90.00
_cell.angle_gamma   90.00
#
_symmetry.space_group_name_H-M   'P 1'
#
loop_
_entity.id
_entity.type
_entity.pdbx_description
1 polymer ?
#
loop_
_entity_poly.entity_id
_entity_poly.type
_entity_poly.pdbx_seq_one_letter_code
_entity_poly.pdbx_strand_id
1 'polypeptide(L)' 'MSKIYWVSIATRTGDESGVEKNVIEKIFAKKSKLKHFLEQEGYCKAAKNQYIKIDDELIYEAAVEKVKMK' A
#
# COMPACT_ATOMS: atom_id res chain seq x y z
N MET A 1 -21.94 6.70 -9.53
CA MET A 1 -21.03 6.99 -8.40
C MET A 1 -19.60 6.63 -8.77
N SER A 2 -18.77 7.66 -8.95
CA SER A 2 -17.33 7.49 -9.13
C SER A 2 -16.71 7.00 -7.82
N LYS A 3 -15.67 6.18 -7.91
CA LYS A 3 -14.91 5.71 -6.75
C LYS A 3 -13.43 5.73 -7.10
N ILE A 4 -12.61 5.96 -6.09
CA ILE A 4 -11.16 5.81 -6.17
C ILE A 4 -10.68 4.80 -5.14
N TYR A 5 -9.48 4.31 -5.35
CA TYR A 5 -8.75 3.46 -4.43
C TYR A 5 -7.51 4.22 -3.99
N TRP A 6 -7.50 4.67 -2.74
CA TRP A 6 -6.36 5.36 -2.14
C TRP A 6 -5.48 4.30 -1.48
N VAL A 7 -4.18 4.37 -1.74
CA VAL A 7 -3.16 3.54 -1.09
C VAL A 7 -2.22 4.41 -0.29
N SER A 8 -2.01 4.07 0.97
CA SER A 8 -0.98 4.65 1.83
C SER A 8 0.04 3.56 2.12
N ILE A 9 1.29 3.79 1.73
CA ILE A 9 2.40 2.85 1.87
C ILE A 9 3.33 3.40 2.94
N ALA A 10 3.48 2.69 4.04
CA ALA A 10 4.42 3.02 5.10
C ALA A 10 5.60 2.06 5.07
N THR A 11 6.81 2.60 5.21
CA THR A 11 8.03 1.80 5.42
C THR A 11 8.35 1.71 6.90
N ARG A 12 8.88 0.57 7.33
CA ARG A 12 9.54 0.42 8.63
C ARG A 12 10.78 -0.47 8.48
N THR A 13 11.83 -0.12 9.19
CA THR A 13 13.03 -0.94 9.36
C THR A 13 12.79 -1.97 10.47
N GLY A 14 13.41 -3.15 10.38
CA GLY A 14 13.26 -4.24 11.36
C GLY A 14 13.78 -3.91 12.77
N ASP A 15 14.67 -2.93 12.92
CA ASP A 15 15.17 -2.49 14.21
C ASP A 15 14.22 -1.50 14.89
N GLU A 16 13.87 -1.81 16.14
CA GLU A 16 12.90 -1.12 17.00
C GLU A 16 13.22 0.36 17.33
N SER A 17 14.15 1.02 16.63
CA SER A 17 14.72 2.32 17.04
C SER A 17 14.95 3.36 15.93
N GLY A 18 14.24 3.31 14.80
CA GLY A 18 14.46 4.31 13.74
C GLY A 18 13.28 4.49 12.80
N VAL A 19 12.39 5.41 13.14
CA VAL A 19 11.13 5.70 12.44
C VAL A 19 11.41 6.47 11.14
N GLU A 20 11.90 5.83 10.08
CA GLU A 20 11.73 6.34 8.72
C GLU A 20 10.36 5.92 8.19
N LYS A 21 9.31 6.59 8.68
CA LYS A 21 7.97 6.50 8.11
C LYS A 21 7.89 7.37 6.85
N ASN A 22 8.52 6.91 5.77
CA ASN A 22 8.22 7.45 4.46
C ASN A 22 6.82 6.95 4.07
N VAL A 23 5.84 7.83 4.16
CA VAL A 23 4.46 7.54 3.75
C VAL A 23 4.29 8.01 2.32
N ILE A 24 4.12 7.04 1.40
CA ILE A 24 3.84 7.31 0.00
C ILE A 24 2.35 7.11 -0.25
N GLU A 25 1.72 8.09 -0.88
CA GLU A 25 0.30 8.01 -1.24
C GLU A 25 0.14 7.82 -2.75
N LYS A 26 -0.75 6.89 -3.14
CA LYS A 26 -1.11 6.66 -4.54
C LYS A 26 -2.62 6.53 -4.69
N ILE A 27 -3.17 7.10 -5.76
CA ILE A 27 -4.59 7.04 -6.07
C ILE A 27 -4.82 6.29 -7.37
N PHE A 28 -5.74 5.33 -7.35
CA PHE A 28 -6.13 4.55 -8.52
C PHE A 28 -7.63 4.70 -8.80
N ALA A 29 -8.00 5.05 -10.04
CA ALA A 29 -9.40 5.12 -10.46
C ALA A 29 -10.07 3.74 -10.60
N LYS A 30 -9.28 2.66 -10.81
CA LYS A 30 -9.79 1.30 -11.02
C LYS A 30 -9.08 0.30 -10.11
N LYS A 31 -9.84 -0.67 -9.57
CA LYS A 31 -9.29 -1.74 -8.71
C LYS A 31 -8.28 -2.62 -9.45
N SER A 32 -8.47 -2.86 -10.75
CA SER A 32 -7.54 -3.64 -11.56
C SER A 32 -6.17 -2.96 -11.66
N LYS A 33 -6.12 -1.64 -11.82
CA LYS A 33 -4.86 -0.88 -11.84
C LYS A 33 -4.13 -0.94 -10.50
N LEU A 34 -4.87 -0.81 -9.40
CA LEU A 34 -4.32 -1.01 -8.05
C LEU A 34 -3.71 -2.41 -7.91
N LYS A 35 -4.45 -3.47 -8.26
CA LYS A 35 -3.96 -4.85 -8.14
C LYS A 35 -2.72 -5.08 -8.98
N HIS A 36 -2.74 -4.61 -10.22
CA HIS A 36 -1.59 -4.73 -11.12
C HIS A 36 -0.37 -4.02 -10.55
N PHE A 37 -0.52 -2.83 -9.98
CA PHE A 37 0.56 -2.13 -9.29
C PHE A 37 1.13 -2.97 -8.12
N LEU A 38 0.25 -3.48 -7.24
CA LEU A 38 0.68 -4.29 -6.10
C LEU A 38 1.41 -5.57 -6.55
N GLU A 39 0.91 -6.24 -7.58
CA GLU A 39 1.53 -7.45 -8.15
C GLU A 39 2.89 -7.15 -8.79
N GLN A 40 3.01 -6.06 -9.57
CA GLN A 40 4.27 -5.67 -10.22
C GLN A 40 5.35 -5.26 -9.21
N GLU A 41 4.95 -4.60 -8.13
CA GLU A 41 5.87 -4.17 -7.07
C GLU A 41 6.19 -5.28 -6.05
N GLY A 42 5.60 -6.46 -6.19
CA GLY A 42 5.86 -7.61 -5.31
C GLY A 42 5.11 -7.59 -3.96
N TYR A 43 4.05 -6.79 -3.83
CA TYR A 43 3.23 -6.77 -2.63
C TYR A 43 2.37 -8.02 -2.51
N CYS A 44 2.50 -8.71 -1.37
CA CYS A 44 1.68 -9.84 -0.99
C CYS A 44 0.49 -9.40 -0.14
N LYS A 45 -0.67 -10.04 -0.32
CA LYS A 45 -1.86 -9.72 0.45
C LYS A 45 -1.74 -10.26 1.88
N ALA A 46 -1.72 -9.38 2.87
CA ALA A 46 -1.65 -9.75 4.28
C ALA A 46 -3.05 -9.78 4.93
N ALA A 47 -3.93 -8.85 4.59
CA ALA A 47 -5.30 -8.78 5.11
C ALA A 47 -6.30 -8.26 4.06
N LYS A 48 -7.55 -7.99 4.47
CA LYS A 48 -8.65 -7.60 3.57
C LYS A 48 -8.30 -6.40 2.68
N ASN A 49 -7.58 -5.43 3.22
CA ASN A 49 -7.18 -4.18 2.56
C ASN A 49 -5.72 -3.80 2.86
N GLN A 50 -4.91 -4.77 3.27
CA GLN A 50 -3.50 -4.54 3.60
C GLN A 50 -2.62 -5.49 2.82
N TYR A 51 -1.53 -4.95 2.31
CA TYR A 51 -0.52 -5.68 1.57
C TYR A 51 0.85 -5.39 2.15
N ILE A 52 1.74 -6.37 2.10
CA ILE A 52 3.08 -6.27 2.64
C ILE A 52 4.06 -6.65 1.53
N LYS A 53 5.10 -5.84 1.36
CA LYS A 53 6.30 -6.19 0.59
C LYS A 53 7.46 -6.17 1.58
N ILE A 54 8.31 -7.19 1.53
CA ILE A 54 9.57 -7.23 2.27
C ILE A 54 10.66 -7.07 1.22
N ASP A 55 11.51 -6.08 1.39
CA ASP A 55 12.65 -5.81 0.51
C ASP A 55 13.86 -5.53 1.40
N ASP A 56 14.91 -6.32 1.24
CA ASP A 56 16.06 -6.37 2.16
C ASP A 56 15.63 -6.47 3.64
N GLU A 57 15.76 -5.39 4.39
CA GLU A 57 15.43 -5.27 5.83
C GLU A 57 14.27 -4.27 6.08
N LEU A 58 13.62 -3.83 5.00
CA LEU A 58 12.49 -2.90 5.04
C LEU A 58 11.18 -3.65 4.81
N ILE A 59 10.23 -3.38 5.69
CA ILE A 59 8.85 -3.83 5.56
C ILE A 59 8.02 -2.65 5.04
N TYR A 60 7.40 -2.86 3.87
CA TYR A 60 6.48 -1.92 3.26
C TYR A 60 5.05 -2.39 3.52
N GLU A 61 4.27 -1.59 4.23
CA GLU A 61 2.87 -1.87 4.52
C GLU A 61 1.97 -0.94 3.69
N ALA A 62 1.25 -1.50 2.72
CA ALA A 62 0.31 -0.79 1.88
C ALA A 62 -1.13 -0.99 2.38
N ALA A 63 -1.75 0.08 2.90
CA ALA A 63 -3.15 0.11 3.29
C ALA A 63 -4.01 0.68 2.14
N VAL A 64 -5.13 0.02 1.82
CA VAL A 64 -6.01 0.40 0.72
C VAL A 64 -7.37 0.86 1.23
N GLU A 65 -7.75 2.09 0.90
CA GLU A 65 -9.09 2.63 1.15
C GLU A 65 -9.89 2.78 -0.15
N LYS A 66 -11.18 2.43 -0.10
CA LYS A 66 -12.12 2.63 -1.20
C LYS A 66 -12.99 3.85 -0.91
N VAL A 67 -12.67 4.97 -1.54
CA VAL A 67 -13.41 6.23 -1.37
C VAL A 67 -14.47 6.33 -2.47
N LYS A 68 -15.74 6.52 -2.07
CA LYS A 68 -16.84 6.84 -2.99
C LYS A 68 -16.93 8.35 -3.11
N MET A 69 -16.90 8.86 -4.34
CA MET A 69 -17.16 10.28 -4.61
C MET A 69 -18.67 10.46 -4.80
N LYS A 70 -19.23 11.46 -4.11
CA LYS A 70 -20.63 11.89 -4.26
C LYS A 70 -20.79 12.65 -5.57
#